data_AF-A0A7C6YNC1-F1
#
_entry.id   AF-A0A7C6YNC1-F1
#
_cell.length_a   1.000
_cell.length_b   1.000
_cell.length_c   1.000
_cell.angle_alpha   90.00
_cell.angle_beta   90.00
_cell.angle_gamma   90.00
#
_symmetry.space_group_name_H-M   'P 1'
#
loop_
_entity.id
_entity.type
_entity.pdbx_description
1 polymer ?
#
loop_
_entity_poly.entity_id
_entity_poly.type
_entity_poly.pdbx_seq_one_letter_code
_entity_poly.pdbx_strand_id
1 'polypeptide(L)'
;MNLNAIDSELLKTIADLHKIPAGAVSIRKDGKGSQRSSANIQVKPKADKPGIDVIVAPGTKNEAVHIPVLITMSGLIDVVYNTIIIGEGADAPGLTIIS
;
A
#
# COMPACT_ATOMS: atom_id res chain seq x y z
N MET A 1 -1.77 -9.88 10.38
CA MET A 1 -2.16 -10.71 9.21
C MET A 1 -1.34 -11.98 9.27
N ASN A 2 -1.94 -13.16 9.06
CA ASN A 2 -1.18 -14.42 9.04
C ASN A 2 -0.81 -14.74 7.58
N LEU A 3 0.45 -14.51 7.21
CA LEU A 3 1.01 -14.81 5.90
C LEU A 3 1.63 -16.20 5.96
N ASN A 4 1.22 -17.11 5.07
CA ASN A 4 1.88 -18.41 4.96
C ASN A 4 3.14 -18.30 4.08
N ALA A 5 3.89 -19.40 3.95
CA ALA A 5 5.14 -19.43 3.18
C ALA A 5 4.91 -19.05 1.70
N ILE A 6 3.79 -19.52 1.11
CA ILE A 6 3.43 -19.26 -0.28
C ILE A 6 3.07 -17.78 -0.48
N ASP A 7 2.28 -17.18 0.42
CA ASP A 7 1.93 -15.77 0.36
C ASP A 7 3.18 -14.88 0.40
N SER A 8 4.13 -15.25 1.28
CA SER A 8 5.37 -14.51 1.47
C SER A 8 6.28 -14.61 0.26
N GLU A 9 6.37 -15.79 -0.35
CA GLU A 9 7.13 -16.01 -1.58
C GLU A 9 6.50 -15.24 -2.76
N LEU A 10 5.18 -15.29 -2.90
CA LEU A 10 4.47 -14.57 -3.95
C LEU A 10 4.63 -13.05 -3.82
N LEU A 11 4.48 -12.52 -2.60
CA LEU A 11 4.73 -11.11 -2.31
C LEU A 11 6.17 -10.71 -2.61
N LYS A 12 7.13 -11.59 -2.29
CA LYS A 12 8.54 -11.36 -2.61
C LYS A 12 8.78 -11.38 -4.11
N THR A 13 8.20 -12.30 -4.86
CA THR A 13 8.28 -12.35 -6.33
C THR A 13 7.66 -11.09 -6.95
N ILE A 14 6.50 -10.65 -6.48
CA ILE A 14 5.86 -9.40 -6.92
C ILE A 14 6.75 -8.19 -6.60
N ALA A 15 7.34 -8.15 -5.40
CA ALA A 15 8.21 -7.07 -4.97
C ALA A 15 9.53 -7.02 -5.76
N ASP A 16 10.15 -8.17 -5.99
CA ASP A 16 11.38 -8.32 -6.80
C ASP A 16 11.11 -7.99 -8.27
N LEU A 17 9.96 -8.42 -8.82
CA LEU A 17 9.55 -8.14 -10.21
C LEU A 17 9.34 -6.65 -10.45
N HIS A 18 8.70 -5.96 -9.50
CA HIS A 18 8.38 -4.53 -9.62
C HIS A 18 9.47 -3.61 -9.06
N LYS A 19 10.62 -4.16 -8.62
CA LYS A 19 11.71 -3.42 -7.95
C LYS A 19 11.16 -2.40 -6.95
N ILE A 20 10.22 -2.82 -6.10
CA ILE A 20 9.46 -1.92 -5.22
C ILE A 20 10.47 -1.12 -4.37
N PRO A 21 10.65 0.20 -4.60
CA PRO A 21 11.62 1.00 -3.88
C PRO A 21 11.26 1.09 -2.38
N ALA A 22 12.23 1.52 -1.58
CA ALA A 22 12.00 1.87 -0.18
C ALA A 22 10.96 3.01 -0.11
N GLY A 23 9.74 2.67 0.31
CA GLY A 23 8.60 3.58 0.38
C GLY A 23 7.52 3.04 1.33
N ALA A 24 6.40 3.74 1.41
CA ALA A 24 5.28 3.26 2.22
C ALA A 24 4.53 2.14 1.47
N VAL A 25 4.14 1.10 2.20
CA VAL A 25 3.55 -0.12 1.61
C VAL A 25 2.24 -0.46 2.30
N SER A 26 1.21 -0.81 1.52
CA SER A 26 -0.05 -1.35 2.04
C SER A 26 -0.37 -2.68 1.36
N ILE A 27 -0.10 -3.78 2.06
CA ILE A 27 -0.39 -5.14 1.59
C ILE A 27 -1.82 -5.50 1.94
N ARG A 28 -2.58 -6.08 1.00
CA ARG A 28 -3.91 -6.67 1.28
C ARG A 28 -3.95 -8.14 0.90
N LYS A 29 -4.54 -8.98 1.75
CA LYS A 29 -4.88 -10.37 1.45
C LYS A 29 -6.33 -10.65 1.83
N ASP A 30 -7.15 -11.06 0.87
CA ASP A 30 -8.56 -11.44 1.05
C ASP A 30 -9.35 -10.43 1.94
N GLY A 31 -9.21 -9.13 1.64
CA GLY A 31 -9.88 -8.04 2.36
C GLY A 31 -9.21 -7.58 3.67
N LYS A 32 -8.15 -8.25 4.13
CA LYS A 32 -7.37 -7.85 5.31
C LYS A 32 -6.10 -7.11 4.91
N GLY A 33 -5.88 -5.94 5.50
CA GLY A 33 -4.71 -5.09 5.21
C GLY A 33 -3.60 -5.20 6.26
N SER A 34 -2.37 -4.94 5.84
CA SER A 34 -1.22 -4.65 6.68
C SER A 34 -0.44 -3.49 6.05
N GLN A 35 -0.11 -2.47 6.83
CA GLN A 35 0.48 -1.24 6.34
C GLN A 35 1.83 -0.96 7.01
N ARG A 36 2.74 -0.35 6.24
CA ARG A 36 4.03 0.15 6.70
C ARG A 36 4.24 1.56 6.18
N SER A 37 4.52 2.49 7.08
CA SER A 37 4.85 3.89 6.75
C SER A 37 6.35 4.03 6.42
N SER A 38 6.71 5.06 5.66
CA SER A 38 8.10 5.51 5.47
C SER A 38 8.42 6.66 6.45
N ALA A 39 9.61 7.26 6.32
CA ALA A 39 10.01 8.41 7.13
C ALA A 39 9.13 9.65 6.86
N ASN A 40 8.72 9.88 5.61
CA ASN A 40 7.96 11.07 5.21
C ASN A 40 6.53 10.77 4.74
N ILE A 41 6.17 9.50 4.53
CA ILE A 41 4.83 9.09 4.15
C ILE A 41 4.22 8.21 5.24
N GLN A 42 3.12 8.68 5.82
CA GLN A 42 2.36 7.96 6.81
C GLN A 42 1.16 7.25 6.17
N VAL A 43 1.03 5.95 6.39
CA VAL A 43 -0.11 5.16 5.92
C VAL A 43 -0.92 4.71 7.12
N LYS A 44 -2.17 5.19 7.22
CA LYS A 44 -3.11 4.88 8.29
C LYS A 44 -4.32 4.13 7.75
N PRO A 45 -4.86 3.14 8.47
CA PRO A 45 -6.15 2.58 8.13
C PRO A 45 -7.25 3.64 8.34
N LYS A 46 -8.24 3.66 7.45
CA LYS A 46 -9.43 4.49 7.64
C LYS A 46 -10.31 3.92 8.76
N ALA A 47 -10.94 4.79 9.52
CA ALA A 47 -11.80 4.39 10.64
C ALA A 47 -13.26 4.13 10.22
N ASP A 48 -13.70 4.75 9.12
CA ASP A 48 -15.09 4.76 8.66
C ASP A 48 -15.37 3.69 7.59
N LYS A 49 -14.38 3.38 6.75
CA LYS A 49 -14.54 2.47 5.60
C LYS A 49 -13.25 1.69 5.30
N PRO A 50 -13.33 0.56 4.58
CA PRO A 50 -12.15 -0.21 4.21
C PRO A 50 -11.23 0.64 3.33
N GLY A 51 -9.95 0.71 3.67
CA GLY A 51 -8.96 1.46 2.91
C GLY A 51 -7.96 2.19 3.80
N ILE A 52 -7.19 3.11 3.20
CA ILE A 52 -6.09 3.80 3.87
C ILE A 52 -6.07 5.30 3.59
N ASP A 53 -5.59 6.05 4.56
CA ASP A 53 -5.15 7.43 4.41
C ASP A 53 -3.63 7.44 4.26
N VAL A 54 -3.16 7.99 3.15
CA VAL A 54 -1.75 8.19 2.83
C VAL A 54 -1.45 9.67 3.02
N ILE A 55 -0.65 10.01 4.01
CA ILE A 55 -0.30 11.38 4.37
C ILE A 55 1.16 11.59 4.01
N VAL A 56 1.41 12.46 3.03
CA VAL A 56 2.76 12.84 2.58
C VAL A 56 3.16 14.12 3.30
N ALA A 57 4.30 14.11 3.98
CA ALA A 57 4.81 15.28 4.67
C ALA A 57 5.15 16.42 3.68
N PRO A 58 5.07 17.70 4.11
CA PRO A 58 5.48 18.84 3.28
C PRO A 58 6.93 18.70 2.77
N GLY A 59 7.18 19.13 1.53
CA GLY A 59 8.51 19.08 0.90
C GLY A 59 9.02 17.68 0.53
N THR A 60 8.20 16.63 0.69
CA THR A 60 8.58 15.27 0.26
C THR A 60 8.68 15.19 -1.25
N LYS A 61 9.80 14.70 -1.78
CA LYS A 61 10.05 14.56 -3.21
C LYS A 61 10.57 13.17 -3.55
N ASN A 62 10.19 12.65 -4.71
CA ASN A 62 10.64 11.35 -5.23
C ASN A 62 10.35 10.14 -4.32
N GLU A 63 9.31 10.17 -3.49
CA GLU A 63 8.83 8.99 -2.76
C GLU A 63 7.62 8.35 -3.45
N ALA A 64 7.45 7.05 -3.25
CA ALA A 64 6.38 6.26 -3.85
C ALA A 64 5.63 5.44 -2.80
N VAL A 65 4.36 5.15 -3.11
CA VAL A 65 3.48 4.31 -2.28
C VAL A 65 3.03 3.12 -3.09
N HIS A 66 3.27 1.93 -2.54
CA HIS A 66 3.01 0.67 -3.22
C HIS A 66 1.90 -0.10 -2.49
N ILE A 67 0.86 -0.48 -3.23
CA ILE A 67 -0.31 -1.18 -2.68
C ILE A 67 -0.45 -2.53 -3.39
N PRO A 68 0.31 -3.58 -2.98
CA PRO A 68 0.10 -4.92 -3.48
C PRO A 68 -1.18 -5.52 -2.89
N VAL A 69 -2.04 -6.03 -3.76
CA VAL A 69 -3.31 -6.67 -3.43
C VAL A 69 -3.23 -8.13 -3.86
N LEU A 70 -3.47 -9.03 -2.92
CA LEU A 70 -3.53 -10.48 -3.16
C LEU A 70 -4.96 -10.97 -2.91
N ILE A 71 -5.63 -11.45 -3.97
CA ILE A 71 -6.95 -12.07 -3.88
C ILE A 71 -6.81 -13.54 -4.21
N THR A 72 -7.03 -14.41 -3.23
CA THR A 72 -6.90 -15.87 -3.41
C THR A 72 -8.24 -16.59 -3.43
N MET A 73 -9.32 -15.93 -2.98
CA MET A 73 -10.66 -16.48 -2.93
C MET A 73 -11.50 -16.09 -4.15
N SER A 74 -12.18 -17.05 -4.77
CA SER A 74 -13.15 -16.79 -5.84
C SER A 74 -14.44 -16.17 -5.30
N GLY A 75 -15.04 -15.26 -6.07
CA GLY A 75 -16.28 -14.56 -5.69
C GLY A 75 -16.12 -13.42 -4.67
N LEU A 76 -14.89 -13.08 -4.29
CA LEU A 76 -14.62 -11.95 -3.40
C LEU A 76 -14.59 -10.62 -4.17
N ILE A 77 -15.36 -9.64 -3.69
CA ILE A 77 -15.27 -8.24 -4.16
C ILE A 77 -14.67 -7.41 -3.02
N ASP A 78 -13.41 -6.98 -3.17
CA ASP A 78 -12.72 -6.11 -2.20
C ASP A 78 -12.80 -4.64 -2.66
N VAL A 79 -13.71 -3.88 -2.06
CA VAL A 79 -13.85 -2.44 -2.32
C VAL A 79 -13.10 -1.67 -1.24
N VAL A 80 -12.14 -0.83 -1.65
CA VAL A 80 -11.36 0.01 -0.74
C VAL A 80 -11.35 1.46 -1.17
N TYR A 81 -11.30 2.34 -0.19
CA TYR A 81 -11.28 3.78 -0.35
C TYR A 81 -9.94 4.32 0.14
N ASN A 82 -9.12 4.77 -0.79
CA ASN A 82 -7.82 5.35 -0.46
C ASN A 82 -7.90 6.86 -0.56
N THR A 83 -7.36 7.57 0.43
CA THR A 83 -7.26 9.03 0.41
C THR A 83 -5.77 9.40 0.47
N ILE A 84 -5.33 10.26 -0.43
CA ILE A 84 -3.93 10.72 -0.48
C ILE A 84 -3.94 12.22 -0.14
N ILE A 85 -3.23 12.58 0.92
CA ILE A 85 -3.07 13.94 1.41
C ILE A 85 -1.64 14.35 1.11
N ILE A 86 -1.47 15.32 0.20
CA ILE A 86 -0.16 15.81 -0.23
C ILE A 86 0.14 17.08 0.55
N GLY A 87 1.23 17.07 1.32
CA GLY A 87 1.72 18.24 2.05
C GLY A 87 2.21 19.35 1.11
N GLU A 88 2.28 20.58 1.62
CA GLU A 88 2.71 21.73 0.84
C GLU A 88 4.12 21.54 0.26
N GLY A 89 4.31 21.86 -1.02
CA GLY A 89 5.59 21.73 -1.71
C GLY A 89 6.09 20.29 -1.90
N ALA A 90 5.28 19.28 -1.55
CA ALA A 90 5.56 17.88 -1.83
C ALA A 90 5.11 17.51 -3.25
N ASP A 91 5.84 16.58 -3.87
CA ASP A 91 5.43 16.01 -5.15
C ASP A 91 4.29 15.01 -4.92
N ALA A 92 3.41 14.87 -5.91
CA ALA A 92 2.43 13.78 -5.87
C ALA A 92 3.20 12.44 -5.89
N PRO A 93 3.08 11.59 -4.86
CA PRO A 93 3.83 10.35 -4.81
C PRO A 93 3.37 9.44 -5.95
N GLY A 94 4.32 8.72 -6.54
CA GLY A 94 4.00 7.67 -7.50
C GLY A 94 3.14 6.61 -6.82
N LEU A 95 1.93 6.38 -7.33
CA LEU A 95 1.02 5.35 -6.82
C LEU A 95 1.03 4.15 -7.76
N THR A 96 1.45 3.00 -7.25
CA THR A 96 1.37 1.74 -7.98
C THR A 96 0.49 0.75 -7.23
N ILE A 97 -0.60 0.35 -7.89
CA ILE A 97 -1.48 -0.75 -7.45
C ILE A 97 -1.06 -1.97 -8.26
N ILE A 98 -0.71 -3.06 -7.56
CA ILE A 98 -0.34 -4.33 -8.18
C ILE A 98 -1.34 -5.35 -7.64
N SER A 99 -2.16 -5.90 -8.53
CA SER A 99 -3.21 -6.88 -8.22
C SER A 99 -2.95 -8.20 -8.93
#